data_AF-A0A3B8MJU7-F1
#
_entry.id   AF-A0A3B8MJU7-F1
#
_cell.length_a   1.000
_cell.length_b   1.000
_cell.length_c   1.000
_cell.angle_alpha   90.00
_cell.angle_beta   90.00
_cell.angle_gamma   90.00
#
_symmetry.space_group_name_H-M   'P 1'
#
loop_
_entity.id
_entity.type
_entity.pdbx_description
1 polymer ?
#
loop_
_entity_poly.entity_id
_entity_poly.type
_entity_poly.pdbx_seq_one_letter_code
_entity_poly.pdbx_strand_id
1 'polypeptide(L)' 'MIIATPNIENGQISQYLGIMTREAILGANIFAGIRDLVGGRSAAYEEELRKAKDIAIAEMVEQA' A
#
# COMPACT_ATOMS: atom_id res chain seq x y z
N MET A 1 9.99 10.59 4.90
CA MET A 1 10.77 9.71 3.99
C MET A 1 10.38 8.28 4.30
N ILE A 2 10.07 7.47 3.29
CA ILE A 2 9.71 6.06 3.46
C ILE A 2 10.74 5.23 2.71
N ILE A 3 11.32 4.24 3.38
CA ILE A 3 12.28 3.30 2.80
C ILE A 3 11.82 1.88 3.09
N ALA A 4 12.07 0.96 2.16
CA ALA A 4 11.87 -0.47 2.38
C ALA A 4 13.15 -1.18 2.87
N THR A 5 14.26 -0.42 2.98
CA THR A 5 15.52 -0.89 3.55
C THR A 5 15.52 -0.71 5.06
N PRO A 6 16.28 -1.53 5.81
CA PRO A 6 16.38 -1.40 7.26
C PRO A 6 17.19 -0.17 7.71
N ASN A 7 18.01 0.41 6.83
CA ASN A 7 18.91 1.52 7.14
C ASN A 7 18.85 2.62 6.07
N ILE A 8 19.16 3.85 6.49
CA ILE A 8 19.36 5.02 5.63
C ILE A 8 20.86 5.22 5.46
N GLU A 9 21.35 5.23 4.22
CA GLU A 9 22.78 5.50 3.96
C GLU A 9 23.16 6.90 4.45
N ASN A 10 24.27 7.00 5.18
CA ASN A 10 24.76 8.24 5.80
C ASN A 10 23.79 8.89 6.79
N GLY A 11 22.77 8.17 7.27
CA GLY A 11 21.84 8.60 8.31
C GLY A 11 22.00 7.80 9.61
N GLN A 12 21.73 8.44 10.75
CA GLN A 12 21.70 7.77 12.07
C GLN A 12 20.29 7.86 12.66
N ILE A 13 19.72 6.72 13.05
CA ILE A 13 18.41 6.64 13.71
C ILE A 13 18.58 7.05 15.19
N SER A 14 17.93 8.14 15.60
CA SER A 14 18.00 8.64 16.98
C SER A 14 17.03 7.95 17.94
N GLN A 15 15.92 7.43 17.43
CA GLN A 15 14.88 6.79 18.23
C GLN A 15 14.11 5.75 17.41
N TYR A 16 13.75 4.65 18.06
CA TYR A 16 12.85 3.63 17.51
C TYR A 16 11.47 3.81 18.15
N LEU A 17 10.44 4.06 17.34
CA LEU A 17 9.07 4.35 17.81
C LEU A 17 8.16 3.10 17.85
N GLY A 18 8.72 1.93 17.55
CA GLY A 18 7.96 0.68 17.42
C GLY A 18 7.49 0.41 15.99
N ILE A 19 6.73 -0.66 15.81
CA ILE A 19 6.22 -1.11 14.51
C ILE A 19 4.87 -0.44 14.25
N MET A 20 4.71 0.17 13.08
CA MET A 20 3.45 0.71 12.57
C MET A 20 2.92 -0.17 11.45
N THR A 21 1.61 -0.40 11.42
CA THR A 21 0.93 -1.18 10.36
C THR A 21 -0.40 -0.55 10.01
N ARG A 22 -0.82 -0.66 8.75
CA ARG A 22 -2.13 -0.25 8.24
C ARG A 22 -2.60 -1.20 7.16
N GLU A 23 -3.92 -1.37 7.08
CA GLU A 23 -4.57 -2.27 6.15
C GLU A 23 -5.65 -1.51 5.37
N ALA A 24 -5.76 -1.78 4.08
CA ALA A 24 -6.85 -1.31 3.24
C ALA A 24 -7.53 -2.52 2.61
N ILE A 25 -8.84 -2.64 2.80
CA ILE A 25 -9.63 -3.80 2.36
C ILE A 25 -10.36 -3.45 1.06
N LEU A 26 -10.15 -4.26 0.02
CA LEU A 26 -10.90 -4.15 -1.23
C LEU A 26 -12.26 -4.83 -1.10
N GLY A 27 -13.35 -4.08 -1.35
CA GLY A 27 -14.71 -4.57 -1.22
C GLY A 27 -15.12 -5.57 -2.31
N ALA A 28 -16.07 -6.46 -2.00
CA ALA A 28 -16.56 -7.52 -2.89
C ALA A 28 -17.15 -7.02 -4.23
N ASN A 29 -17.70 -5.80 -4.26
CA ASN A 29 -18.23 -5.19 -5.49
C ASN A 29 -17.15 -4.97 -6.55
N ILE A 30 -15.90 -4.78 -6.14
CA ILE A 30 -14.75 -4.64 -7.04
C ILE A 30 -14.40 -5.98 -7.69
N PHE A 31 -14.46 -7.07 -6.93
CA PHE A 31 -14.20 -8.42 -7.45
C PHE A 31 -15.28 -8.93 -8.42
N ALA A 32 -16.53 -8.48 -8.26
CA ALA A 32 -17.61 -8.82 -9.19
C ALA A 32 -17.42 -8.19 -10.59
N GLY A 33 -16.91 -6.95 -10.66
CA GLY A 33 -16.69 -6.24 -11.94
C GLY A 33 -15.41 -6.64 -12.69
N ILE A 34 -14.47 -7.31 -12.02
CA ILE A 34 -13.17 -7.71 -12.61
C ILE A 34 -13.27 -9.02 -13.39
N ARG A 35 -14.33 -9.79 -13.18
CA ARG A 35 -14.56 -11.09 -13.82
C ARG A 35 -14.70 -10.99 -15.36
N ASP A 36 -15.07 -9.82 -15.88
CA ASP A 36 -15.24 -9.55 -17.32
C ASP A 36 -13.97 -8.99 -18.00
N LEU A 37 -12.88 -8.75 -17.27
CA LEU A 37 -11.66 -8.06 -17.74
C LEU A 37 -10.41 -8.96 -17.81
N VAL A 38 -10.59 -10.29 -17.79
CA VAL A 38 -9.49 -11.27 -17.91
C VAL A 38 -9.08 -11.41 -19.39
N GLY A 39 -8.55 -10.34 -19.97
CA GLY A 39 -8.27 -10.25 -21.40
C GLY A 39 -7.25 -9.17 -21.75
N GLY A 40 -5.99 -9.36 -21.34
CA GLY A 40 -4.84 -8.72 -21.99
C GLY A 40 -4.27 -7.45 -21.36
N ARG A 41 -4.99 -6.76 -20.46
CA ARG A 41 -4.42 -5.78 -19.50
C ARG A 41 -5.27 -5.76 -18.24
N SER A 42 -4.72 -6.23 -17.13
CA SER A 42 -5.32 -6.25 -15.79
C SER A 42 -5.50 -4.86 -15.16
N ALA A 43 -5.72 -3.82 -15.96
CA ALA A 43 -5.62 -2.42 -15.54
C ALA A 43 -6.54 -2.07 -14.37
N ALA A 44 -7.81 -2.51 -14.40
CA ALA A 44 -8.76 -2.20 -13.33
C ALA A 44 -8.42 -2.88 -11.99
N TYR A 45 -8.02 -4.16 -12.02
CA TYR A 45 -7.60 -4.87 -10.80
C TYR A 45 -6.32 -4.27 -10.21
N GLU A 46 -5.32 -4.03 -11.05
CA GLU A 46 -4.06 -3.43 -10.64
C GLU A 46 -4.24 -1.99 -10.14
N GLU A 47 -5.17 -1.23 -10.72
CA GLU A 47 -5.53 0.11 -10.27
C GLU A 47 -6.15 0.09 -8.87
N GLU A 48 -7.11 -0.79 -8.62
CA GLU A 48 -7.74 -0.91 -7.31
C GLU A 48 -6.78 -1.41 -6.23
N LEU A 49 -5.91 -2.37 -6.56
CA LEU A 49 -4.84 -2.79 -5.65
C LEU A 49 -3.88 -1.63 -5.34
N ARG A 50 -3.54 -0.82 -6.35
CA ARG A 50 -2.68 0.35 -6.15
C ARG A 50 -3.35 1.38 -5.25
N LYS A 51 -4.64 1.67 -5.46
CA LYS A 51 -5.42 2.57 -4.58
C LYS A 51 -5.43 2.08 -3.14
N ALA A 52 -5.71 0.80 -2.91
CA ALA A 52 -5.70 0.22 -1.56
C ALA A 52 -4.32 0.37 -0.89
N LYS A 53 -3.24 0.04 -1.61
CA LYS A 53 -1.87 0.21 -1.12
C LYS A 53 -1.56 1.68 -0.79
N ASP A 54 -1.94 2.61 -1.66
CA ASP A 54 -1.65 4.03 -1.47
C ASP A 54 -2.41 4.60 -0.25
N ILE A 55 -3.66 4.16 -0.01
CA ILE A 55 -4.43 4.47 1.21
C ILE A 55 -3.72 3.94 2.46
N ALA A 56 -3.35 2.65 2.46
CA ALA A 56 -2.69 2.04 3.62
C ALA A 56 -1.35 2.72 3.96
N ILE A 57 -0.58 3.10 2.94
CA ILE A 57 0.69 3.84 3.13
C ILE A 57 0.40 5.25 3.65
N ALA A 58 -0.60 5.96 3.12
CA ALA A 58 -0.93 7.31 3.56
C ALA A 58 -1.34 7.33 5.05
N GLU A 59 -2.22 6.42 5.47
CA GLU A 59 -2.63 6.29 6.86
C GLU A 59 -1.47 5.87 7.78
N MET A 60 -0.54 5.05 7.28
CA MET A 60 0.65 4.66 8.05
C MET A 60 1.56 5.87 8.30
N VAL A 61 1.69 6.77 7.31
CA VAL A 61 2.49 7.99 7.42
C VAL A 61 1.81 9.02 8.32
N GLU A 62 0.49 9.14 8.30
CA GLU A 62 -0.25 10.05 9.18
C GLU A 62 -0.04 9.75 10.66
N GLN A 63 0.24 8.50 11.01
CA GLN A 63 0.46 8.06 12.39
C GLN A 63 1.93 7.95 12.80
N ALA A 64 2.85 8.21 11.87
CA ALA A 64 4.31 8.13 12.10
C ALA A 64 4.87 9.47 12.57
#